data_AF-H0E4Y6-F1
#
_entry.id   AF-H0E4Y6-F1
#
_cell.length_a   1.000
_cell.length_b   1.000
_cell.length_c   1.000
_cell.angle_alpha   90.00
_cell.angle_beta   90.00
_cell.angle_gamma   90.00
#
_symmetry.space_group_name_H-M   'P 1'
#
loop_
_entity.id
_entity.type
_entity.pdbx_description
1 polymer ?
#
loop_
_entity_poly.entity_id
_entity_poly.type
_entity_poly.pdbx_seq_one_letter_code
_entity_poly.pdbx_strand_id
1 'polypeptide(L)'
;MRVAPIEPGDIVEVDKKGRRFLALVLGFEGDSVRIEPVCKGVSWRTASARELVRHWKKAARRRYQRDPDQHESQLDLGLEDDGAA
;
A
#
# COMPACT_ATOMS: atom_id res chain seq x y z
N MET A 1 -8.80 -23.29 -3.08
CA MET A 1 -7.67 -22.35 -2.91
C MET A 1 -7.74 -21.80 -1.48
N ARG A 2 -6.79 -22.15 -0.60
CA ARG A 2 -6.74 -21.58 0.75
C ARG A 2 -6.07 -20.21 0.64
N VAL A 3 -6.86 -19.16 0.73
CA VAL A 3 -6.36 -17.79 0.82
C VAL A 3 -5.74 -17.68 2.22
N ALA A 4 -4.44 -17.35 2.32
CA ALA A 4 -3.87 -16.96 3.61
C ALA A 4 -4.75 -15.85 4.22
N PRO A 5 -4.90 -15.79 5.56
CA PRO A 5 -5.80 -14.84 6.19
C PRO A 5 -5.47 -13.43 5.69
N ILE A 6 -6.46 -12.79 5.08
CA ILE A 6 -6.37 -11.41 4.63
C ILE A 6 -6.34 -10.53 5.89
N GLU A 7 -5.46 -9.55 5.93
CA GLU A 7 -5.30 -8.64 7.06
C GLU A 7 -5.56 -7.18 6.64
N PRO A 8 -6.02 -6.31 7.55
CA PRO A 8 -6.04 -4.87 7.30
C PRO A 8 -4.65 -4.36 6.88
N GLY A 9 -4.59 -3.56 5.82
CA GLY A 9 -3.34 -3.07 5.24
C GLY A 9 -2.82 -3.89 4.06
N ASP A 10 -3.42 -5.05 3.76
CA ASP A 10 -3.14 -5.82 2.55
C ASP A 10 -3.79 -5.17 1.32
N ILE A 11 -3.27 -5.50 0.14
CA ILE A 11 -3.88 -5.13 -1.13
C ILE A 11 -4.60 -6.35 -1.71
N VAL A 12 -5.79 -6.14 -2.27
CA VAL A 12 -6.56 -7.17 -2.96
C VAL A 12 -6.95 -6.72 -4.36
N GLU A 13 -7.05 -7.67 -5.27
CA GLU A 13 -7.70 -7.48 -6.57
C GLU A 13 -9.14 -7.97 -6.45
N VAL A 14 -10.07 -7.09 -6.75
CA VAL A 14 -11.51 -7.31 -6.63
C VAL A 14 -12.11 -7.37 -8.02
N ASP A 15 -12.92 -8.38 -8.30
CA ASP A 15 -13.80 -8.46 -9.46
C ASP A 15 -15.24 -8.18 -9.03
N LYS A 16 -15.70 -6.94 -9.27
CA LYS A 16 -17.05 -6.51 -8.93
C LYS A 16 -17.84 -6.32 -10.21
N LYS A 17 -18.82 -7.20 -10.45
CA LYS A 17 -19.68 -7.17 -11.65
C LYS A 17 -18.88 -7.14 -12.96
N GLY A 18 -17.76 -7.87 -13.03
CA GLY A 18 -16.89 -7.93 -14.21
C GLY A 18 -15.86 -6.80 -14.29
N ARG A 19 -15.89 -5.83 -13.36
CA ARG A 19 -14.87 -4.77 -13.28
C ARG A 19 -13.82 -5.17 -12.26
N ARG A 20 -12.58 -5.30 -12.73
CA ARG A 20 -11.41 -5.57 -11.90
C ARG A 20 -10.71 -4.30 -11.44
N PHE A 21 -10.35 -4.24 -10.17
CA PHE A 21 -9.58 -3.13 -9.60
C PHE A 21 -8.82 -3.56 -8.34
N LEU A 22 -7.78 -2.80 -8.00
CA LEU A 22 -7.03 -2.96 -6.76
C LEU A 22 -7.64 -2.12 -5.65
N ALA A 23 -7.65 -2.68 -4.43
CA ALA A 23 -8.12 -1.99 -3.24
C ALA A 23 -7.30 -2.35 -2.01
N LEU A 24 -7.19 -1.40 -1.08
CA LEU A 24 -6.61 -1.59 0.25
C LEU A 24 -7.66 -2.21 1.16
N VAL A 25 -7.29 -3.24 1.91
CA VAL A 25 -8.15 -3.82 2.94
C VAL A 25 -8.12 -2.93 4.18
N LEU A 26 -9.31 -2.47 4.60
CA LEU A 26 -9.47 -1.66 5.81
C LEU A 26 -9.90 -2.49 7.01
N GLY A 27 -10.56 -3.62 6.78
CA GLY A 27 -11.10 -4.47 7.84
C GLY A 27 -12.20 -5.40 7.33
N PHE A 28 -12.92 -6.00 8.26
CA PHE A 28 -14.00 -6.95 7.99
C PHE A 28 -15.31 -6.47 8.61
N GLU A 29 -16.41 -6.70 7.91
CA GLU A 29 -17.77 -6.41 8.35
C GLU A 29 -18.64 -7.63 8.02
N GLY A 30 -18.87 -8.49 9.02
CA GLY A 30 -19.49 -9.80 8.81
C GLY A 30 -18.70 -10.65 7.82
N ASP A 31 -19.36 -11.12 6.78
CA ASP A 31 -18.76 -11.93 5.70
C ASP A 31 -18.14 -11.10 4.56
N SER A 32 -18.13 -9.77 4.70
CA SER A 32 -17.58 -8.84 3.71
C SER A 32 -16.28 -8.19 4.21
N VAL A 33 -15.42 -7.87 3.25
CA VAL A 33 -14.19 -7.12 3.45
C VAL A 33 -14.45 -5.66 3.14
N ARG A 34 -14.15 -4.77 4.08
CA ARG A 34 -14.16 -3.32 3.86
C ARG A 34 -12.89 -2.92 3.11
N ILE A 35 -13.06 -2.17 2.04
CA ILE A 35 -11.98 -1.85 1.11
C ILE A 35 -11.98 -0.37 0.71
N GLU A 36 -10.80 0.17 0.42
CA GLU A 36 -10.64 1.47 -0.25
C GLU A 36 -10.01 1.27 -1.63
N PRO A 37 -10.72 1.58 -2.73
CA PRO A 37 -10.18 1.46 -4.08
C PRO A 37 -8.97 2.37 -4.31
N VAL A 38 -7.92 1.83 -4.94
CA VAL A 38 -6.71 2.60 -5.29
C VAL A 38 -6.95 3.49 -6.51
N CYS A 39 -7.83 3.04 -7.42
CA CYS A 39 -8.09 3.72 -8.68
C CYS A 39 -9.24 4.75 -8.55
N LYS A 40 -9.10 5.90 -9.22
CA LYS A 40 -10.19 6.87 -9.38
C LYS A 40 -11.38 6.26 -10.16
N GLY A 41 -12.59 6.71 -9.86
CA GLY A 41 -13.81 6.25 -10.54
C GLY A 41 -14.31 4.88 -10.12
N VAL A 42 -13.87 4.38 -8.96
CA VAL A 42 -14.38 3.18 -8.30
C VAL A 42 -14.94 3.57 -6.93
N SER A 43 -16.24 3.35 -6.72
CA SER A 43 -16.94 3.76 -5.50
C SER A 43 -17.30 2.61 -4.56
N TRP A 44 -17.03 1.34 -4.92
CA TRP A 44 -17.31 0.21 -4.03
C TRP A 44 -16.40 0.25 -2.80
N ARG A 45 -17.02 0.08 -1.62
CA ARG A 45 -16.34 0.10 -0.31
C ARG A 45 -16.37 -1.24 0.42
N THR A 46 -17.04 -2.22 -0.16
CA THR A 46 -17.12 -3.59 0.36
C THR A 46 -16.96 -4.60 -0.76
N ALA A 47 -16.35 -5.74 -0.45
CA ALA A 47 -16.24 -6.89 -1.33
C ALA A 47 -16.44 -8.19 -0.55
N SER A 48 -17.13 -9.16 -1.12
CA SER A 48 -17.22 -10.50 -0.56
C SER A 48 -15.96 -11.31 -0.85
N ALA A 49 -15.70 -12.36 -0.07
CA ALA A 49 -14.57 -13.27 -0.32
C ALA A 49 -14.56 -13.87 -1.74
N ARG A 50 -15.74 -14.04 -2.38
CA ARG A 50 -15.86 -14.57 -3.75
C ARG A 50 -15.47 -13.56 -4.83
N GLU A 51 -15.58 -12.27 -4.52
CA GLU A 51 -15.17 -11.20 -5.42
C GLU A 51 -13.65 -10.95 -5.36
N LEU A 52 -12.93 -11.53 -4.38
CA LEU A 52 -11.49 -11.40 -4.25
C LEU A 52 -10.78 -12.40 -5.15
N VAL A 53 -10.05 -11.90 -6.14
CA VAL A 53 -9.35 -12.72 -7.15
C VAL A 53 -7.91 -13.00 -6.73
N ARG A 54 -7.22 -11.99 -6.18
CA ARG A 54 -5.84 -12.08 -5.71
C ARG A 54 -5.64 -11.25 -4.46
N HIS A 55 -4.62 -11.62 -3.68
CA HIS A 55 -4.22 -10.89 -2.49
C HIS A 55 -2.69 -10.70 -2.46
N TRP A 56 -2.25 -9.57 -1.91
CA TRP A 56 -0.86 -9.26 -1.65
C TRP A 56 -0.74 -8.85 -0.20
N LYS A 57 -0.01 -9.67 0.57
CA LYS A 57 0.28 -9.37 1.96
C LYS A 57 1.31 -8.25 2.05
N LYS A 58 1.08 -7.27 2.92
CA LYS A 58 2.14 -6.30 3.23
C LYS A 58 3.29 -7.04 3.92
N ALA A 59 4.43 -7.16 3.24
CA ALA A 59 5.63 -7.71 3.85
C ALA A 59 5.97 -6.86 5.08
N ALA A 60 6.19 -7.49 6.24
CA ALA A 60 6.70 -6.80 7.41
C ALA A 60 7.95 -6.02 6.97
N ARG A 61 8.06 -4.73 7.33
CA ARG A 61 9.30 -3.97 7.12
C ARG A 61 10.44 -4.87 7.59
N ARG A 62 11.36 -5.25 6.69
CA ARG A 62 12.69 -5.65 7.14
C ARG A 62 13.14 -4.51 8.04
N ARG A 63 13.23 -4.75 9.35
CA ARG A 63 13.77 -3.74 10.27
C ARG A 63 15.15 -3.42 9.68
N TYR A 64 15.35 -2.17 9.27
CA TYR A 64 16.58 -1.70 8.63
C TYR A 64 16.75 -2.07 7.14
N GLN A 65 15.98 -1.46 6.25
CA GLN A 65 16.58 -1.01 5.00
C GLN A 65 17.16 0.36 5.33
N ARG A 66 18.50 0.51 5.32
CA ARG A 66 19.14 1.84 5.29
C ARG A 66 18.40 2.63 4.21
N ASP A 67 17.83 3.77 4.57
CA ASP A 67 17.28 4.67 3.58
C ASP A 67 18.44 5.04 2.64
N PRO A 68 18.45 4.63 1.36
CA PRO A 68 19.57 4.92 0.47
C PRO A 68 19.79 6.42 0.29
N ASP A 69 18.77 7.23 0.63
CA ASP A 69 18.79 8.68 0.54
C ASP A 69 19.36 9.35 1.81
N GLN A 70 19.71 8.59 2.85
CA GLN A 70 20.49 9.11 3.99
C GLN A 70 22.00 8.99 3.73
N HIS A 71 22.50 9.79 2.79
CA HIS A 71 23.94 10.02 2.65
C HIS A 71 24.30 11.32 3.38
N GLU A 72 25.03 11.20 4.50
CA GLU A 72 25.50 12.34 5.30
C GLU A 72 26.28 13.38 4.47
N SER A 73 26.92 12.93 3.39
CA SER A 73 27.60 13.75 2.39
C SER A 73 26.68 14.70 1.60
N GLN A 74 25.36 14.59 1.71
CA GLN A 74 24.41 15.49 1.05
C GLN A 74 24.08 16.74 1.90
N LEU A 75 24.46 16.75 3.18
CA LEU A 75 24.31 17.90 4.08
C LEU A 75 25.49 18.90 3.98
N ASP A 76 26.55 18.53 3.27
CA ASP A 76 27.72 19.37 3.04
C ASP A 76 27.57 20.15 1.73
N LEU A 77 26.42 20.83 1.57
CA LEU A 77 26.28 21.84 0.53
C LEU A 77 27.10 23.03 1.04
N GLY A 78 28.39 23.06 0.66
CA GLY A 78 29.39 24.04 1.08
C GLY A 78 28.92 25.49 0.96
N LEU A 79 28.19 25.95 1.97
CA LEU A 79 27.98 27.36 2.29
C LEU A 79 29.21 27.84 3.05
N GLU A 80 30.40 27.53 2.53
CA GLU A 80 31.57 28.36 2.74
C GLU A 80 31.38 29.53 1.78
N ASP A 81 30.66 30.54 2.26
CA ASP A 81 30.59 31.83 1.58
C ASP A 81 31.99 32.45 1.67
N ASP A 82 32.79 32.18 0.63
CA ASP A 82 34.06 32.82 0.36
C ASP A 82 33.85 34.34 0.17
N GLY A 83 34.21 35.09 1.22
CA GLY A 83 34.97 36.34 1.16
C GLY A 83 34.37 37.58 0.46
N ALA A 84 34.26 38.68 1.21
CA ALA A 84 34.74 39.98 0.73
C ALA A 84 34.91 41.02 1.86
N ALA A 85 36.10 41.66 1.82
CA ALA A 85 36.52 42.93 2.42
C ALA A 85 37.11 42.92 3.84
#